data_AF-A0A815NIZ4-F1
#
_entry.id   AF-A0A815NIZ4-F1
#
_cell.length_a   1.000
_cell.length_b   1.000
_cell.length_c   1.000
_cell.angle_alpha   90.00
_cell.angle_beta   90.00
_cell.angle_gamma   90.00
#
_symmetry.space_group_name_H-M   'P 1'
#
loop_
_entity.id
_entity.type
_entity.pdbx_description
1 polymer ?
#
loop_
_entity_poly.entity_id
_entity_poly.type
_entity_poly.pdbx_seq_one_letter_code
_entity_poly.pdbx_strand_id
1 'polypeptide(L)'
;LMDLINEQNLEWTQLVQRQLNELHTLRRQHTKEQCDLLRDLLSDTHKTQSKEINDRHSREKKDLELSQVRQNIEDSKKLEADKSVRSKADLERRVRELKSNNTKKFLEERKRLGFKQQRELDNLTKSHDQQQTILGSEIDKVCIFKTY
;
A
#
# COMPACT_ATOMS: atom_id res chain seq x y z
N LEU A 1 -70.79 -11.17 -10.41
CA LEU A 1 -70.07 -10.02 -11.03
C LEU A 1 -69.23 -9.29 -9.99
N MET A 2 -69.83 -8.75 -8.91
CA MET A 2 -69.07 -8.07 -7.86
C MET A 2 -68.08 -8.99 -7.13
N ASP A 3 -68.48 -10.22 -6.80
CA ASP A 3 -67.59 -11.18 -6.10
C ASP A 3 -66.38 -11.59 -6.96
N LEU A 4 -66.60 -11.82 -8.25
CA LEU A 4 -65.51 -12.11 -9.20
C LEU A 4 -64.54 -10.93 -9.35
N ILE A 5 -65.05 -9.70 -9.39
CA ILE A 5 -64.21 -8.49 -9.45
C ILE A 5 -63.40 -8.34 -8.16
N ASN A 6 -64.00 -8.63 -7.00
CA ASN A 6 -63.30 -8.60 -5.71
C ASN A 6 -62.20 -9.67 -5.63
N GLU A 7 -62.47 -10.88 -6.11
CA GLU A 7 -61.49 -11.98 -6.18
C GLU A 7 -60.32 -11.63 -7.10
N GLN A 8 -60.59 -11.12 -8.30
CA GLN A 8 -59.55 -10.66 -9.24
C GLN A 8 -58.70 -9.53 -8.67
N ASN A 9 -59.31 -8.56 -7.98
CA ASN A 9 -58.57 -7.48 -7.32
C ASN A 9 -57.68 -8.01 -6.18
N LEU A 10 -58.15 -9.02 -5.43
CA LEU A 10 -57.37 -9.65 -4.38
C LEU A 10 -56.17 -10.41 -4.94
N GLU A 11 -56.38 -11.23 -5.97
CA GLU A 11 -55.30 -11.97 -6.65
C GLU A 11 -54.25 -11.03 -7.22
N TRP A 12 -54.69 -9.94 -7.87
CA TRP A 12 -53.78 -8.92 -8.40
C TRP A 12 -52.95 -8.26 -7.30
N THR A 13 -53.60 -7.87 -6.20
CA THR A 13 -52.91 -7.24 -5.06
C THR A 13 -51.87 -8.19 -4.45
N GLN A 14 -52.21 -9.47 -4.30
CA GLN A 14 -51.29 -10.49 -3.80
C GLN A 14 -50.11 -10.72 -4.75
N LEU A 15 -50.36 -10.76 -6.06
CA LEU A 15 -49.32 -10.89 -7.07
C LEU A 15 -48.35 -9.70 -7.02
N VAL A 16 -48.87 -8.47 -7.00
CA VAL A 16 -48.05 -7.26 -6.91
C VAL A 16 -47.24 -7.26 -5.63
N GLN A 17 -47.83 -7.61 -4.49
CA GLN A 17 -47.11 -7.71 -3.22
C GLN A 17 -45.97 -8.73 -3.27
N ARG A 18 -46.20 -9.89 -3.90
CA ARG A 18 -45.15 -10.91 -4.08
C ARG A 18 -44.01 -10.40 -4.95
N GLN A 19 -44.32 -9.79 -6.09
CA GLN A 19 -43.33 -9.22 -7.00
C GLN A 19 -42.51 -8.11 -6.34
N LEU A 20 -43.15 -7.24 -5.55
CA LEU A 20 -42.44 -6.22 -4.77
C LEU A 20 -41.48 -6.87 -3.78
N ASN A 21 -41.92 -7.88 -3.03
CA ASN A 21 -41.08 -8.59 -2.07
C ASN A 21 -39.88 -9.29 -2.73
N GLU A 22 -40.09 -9.93 -3.88
CA GLU A 22 -39.04 -10.55 -4.69
C GLU A 22 -38.01 -9.50 -5.15
N LEU A 23 -38.47 -8.39 -5.70
CA LEU A 23 -37.62 -7.29 -6.16
C LEU A 23 -36.83 -6.63 -5.01
N HIS A 24 -37.47 -6.41 -3.86
CA HIS A 24 -36.79 -5.88 -2.67
C HIS A 24 -35.70 -6.84 -2.18
N THR A 25 -35.99 -8.15 -2.17
CA THR A 25 -35.03 -9.17 -1.75
C THR A 25 -33.84 -9.24 -2.70
N LEU A 26 -34.08 -9.26 -4.00
CA LEU A 26 -33.03 -9.26 -5.02
C LEU A 26 -32.15 -8.00 -4.93
N ARG A 27 -32.76 -6.83 -4.74
CA ARG A 27 -32.01 -5.57 -4.57
C ARG A 27 -31.13 -5.56 -3.33
N ARG A 28 -31.61 -6.12 -2.22
CA ARG A 28 -30.81 -6.29 -0.99
C ARG A 28 -29.64 -7.25 -1.21
N GLN A 29 -29.90 -8.39 -1.85
CA GLN A 29 -28.88 -9.38 -2.22
C GLN A 29 -27.77 -8.74 -3.06
N HIS A 30 -28.12 -8.09 -4.19
CA HIS A 30 -27.14 -7.44 -5.06
C HIS A 30 -26.37 -6.32 -4.35
N THR A 31 -27.05 -5.55 -3.48
CA THR A 31 -26.37 -4.49 -2.71
C THR A 31 -25.31 -5.10 -1.80
N LYS A 32 -25.61 -6.18 -1.10
CA LYS A 32 -24.65 -6.89 -0.25
C LYS A 32 -23.47 -7.42 -1.05
N GLU A 33 -23.72 -8.09 -2.17
CA GLU A 33 -22.68 -8.64 -3.05
C GLU A 33 -21.74 -7.56 -3.58
N GLN A 34 -22.29 -6.39 -3.96
CA GLN A 34 -21.48 -5.24 -4.38
C GLN A 34 -20.62 -4.69 -3.23
N CYS A 35 -21.17 -4.60 -2.02
CA CYS A 35 -20.42 -4.16 -0.85
C CYS A 35 -19.27 -5.10 -0.50
N ASP A 36 -19.50 -6.42 -0.56
CA ASP A 36 -18.48 -7.43 -0.30
C ASP A 36 -17.38 -7.39 -1.38
N LEU A 37 -17.75 -7.29 -2.66
CA LEU A 37 -16.80 -7.13 -3.76
C LEU A 37 -15.93 -5.87 -3.61
N LEU A 38 -16.52 -4.75 -3.21
CA LEU A 38 -15.75 -3.51 -2.99
C LEU A 38 -14.71 -3.67 -1.87
N ARG A 39 -15.03 -4.41 -0.80
CA ARG A 39 -14.08 -4.69 0.29
C ARG A 39 -12.93 -5.57 -0.20
N ASP A 40 -13.24 -6.59 -0.99
CA ASP A 40 -12.23 -7.50 -1.55
C ASP A 40 -11.28 -6.75 -2.49
N LEU A 41 -11.82 -5.95 -3.42
CA LEU A 41 -11.02 -5.13 -4.33
C LEU A 41 -10.13 -4.13 -3.61
N LEU A 42 -10.64 -3.50 -2.54
CA LEU A 42 -9.84 -2.60 -1.72
C LEU A 42 -8.69 -3.35 -1.02
N SER A 43 -8.99 -4.52 -0.42
CA SER A 43 -7.99 -5.37 0.23
C SER A 43 -6.88 -5.80 -0.72
N ASP A 44 -7.24 -6.24 -1.93
CA ASP A 44 -6.28 -6.69 -2.93
C ASP A 44 -5.44 -5.53 -3.49
N THR A 45 -6.04 -4.35 -3.62
CA THR A 45 -5.32 -3.12 -3.96
C THR A 45 -4.30 -2.78 -2.86
N HIS A 46 -4.68 -2.86 -1.58
CA HIS A 46 -3.78 -2.62 -0.44
C HIS A 46 -2.62 -3.61 -0.39
N LYS A 47 -2.87 -4.91 -0.63
CA LYS A 47 -1.82 -5.94 -0.75
C LYS A 47 -0.86 -5.62 -1.89
N THR A 48 -1.39 -5.23 -3.05
CA THR A 48 -0.58 -4.87 -4.23
C THR A 48 0.32 -3.67 -3.94
N GLN A 49 -0.24 -2.58 -3.40
CA GLN A 49 0.53 -1.39 -3.03
C GLN A 49 1.61 -1.70 -1.98
N SER A 50 1.30 -2.56 -1.00
CA SER A 50 2.26 -3.01 0.02
C SER A 50 3.39 -3.83 -0.58
N LYS A 51 3.10 -4.67 -1.57
CA LYS A 51 4.14 -5.41 -2.30
C LYS A 51 5.03 -4.47 -3.11
N GLU A 52 4.44 -3.54 -3.85
CA GLU A 52 5.18 -2.59 -4.70
C GLU A 52 6.14 -1.70 -3.90
N ILE A 53 5.72 -1.21 -2.73
CA ILE A 53 6.60 -0.41 -1.87
C ILE A 53 7.77 -1.25 -1.34
N ASN A 54 7.53 -2.49 -0.92
CA ASN A 54 8.58 -3.40 -0.46
C ASN A 54 9.57 -3.73 -1.58
N ASP A 55 9.09 -4.01 -2.78
CA ASP A 55 9.93 -4.25 -3.95
C ASP A 55 10.76 -3.01 -4.30
N ARG A 56 10.18 -1.81 -4.20
CA ARG A 56 10.90 -0.55 -4.39
C ARG A 56 11.98 -0.36 -3.33
N HIS A 57 11.67 -0.57 -2.05
CA HIS A 57 12.63 -0.43 -0.94
C HIS A 57 13.80 -1.41 -1.08
N SER A 58 13.52 -2.64 -1.54
CA SER A 58 14.54 -3.64 -1.84
C SER A 58 15.48 -3.19 -2.96
N ARG A 59 14.94 -2.61 -4.05
CA ARG A 59 15.74 -2.03 -5.14
C ARG A 59 16.60 -0.86 -4.66
N GLU A 60 16.00 0.11 -3.95
CA GLU A 60 16.73 1.27 -3.41
C GLU A 60 17.89 0.85 -2.50
N LYS A 61 17.69 -0.18 -1.68
CA LYS A 61 18.75 -0.72 -0.81
C LYS A 61 19.91 -1.30 -1.64
N LYS A 62 19.61 -2.11 -2.66
CA LYS A 62 20.63 -2.67 -3.55
C LYS A 62 21.39 -1.58 -4.30
N ASP A 63 20.68 -0.56 -4.79
CA ASP A 63 21.29 0.56 -5.50
C ASP A 63 22.22 1.37 -4.57
N LEU A 64 21.81 1.58 -3.31
CA LEU A 64 22.67 2.21 -2.31
C LEU A 64 23.93 1.38 -2.05
N GLU A 65 23.80 0.06 -1.83
CA GLU A 65 24.94 -0.84 -1.62
C GLU A 65 25.92 -0.81 -2.81
N LEU A 66 25.40 -0.85 -4.04
CA LEU A 66 26.21 -0.72 -5.26
C LEU A 66 26.91 0.63 -5.36
N SER A 67 26.23 1.72 -5.00
CA SER A 67 26.82 3.06 -4.95
C SER A 67 27.96 3.13 -3.93
N GLN A 68 27.79 2.52 -2.75
CA GLN A 68 28.82 2.47 -1.71
C GLN A 68 30.06 1.68 -2.15
N VAL A 69 29.86 0.55 -2.85
CA VAL A 69 30.97 -0.22 -3.44
C VAL A 69 31.73 0.60 -4.48
N ARG A 70 31.01 1.28 -5.39
CA ARG A 70 31.62 2.15 -6.42
C ARG A 70 32.43 3.28 -5.78
N GLN A 71 31.86 3.95 -4.78
CA GLN A 71 32.55 5.00 -4.02
C GLN A 71 33.85 4.49 -3.40
N ASN A 72 33.83 3.34 -2.73
CA ASN A 72 35.03 2.73 -2.15
C ASN A 72 36.14 2.46 -3.19
N ILE A 73 35.76 1.96 -4.37
CA ILE A 73 36.71 1.70 -5.46
C ILE A 73 37.29 3.02 -5.97
N GLU A 74 36.45 4.04 -6.18
CA GLU A 74 36.89 5.34 -6.66
C GLU A 74 37.82 6.05 -5.66
N ASP A 75 37.49 6.00 -4.37
CA ASP A 75 38.31 6.59 -3.32
C ASP A 75 39.66 5.88 -3.18
N SER A 76 39.67 4.55 -3.32
CA SER A 76 40.93 3.78 -3.32
C SER A 76 41.82 4.17 -4.50
N LYS A 77 41.24 4.29 -5.70
CA LYS A 77 41.98 4.76 -6.89
C LYS A 77 42.51 6.19 -6.73
N LYS A 78 41.73 7.08 -6.12
CA LYS A 78 42.16 8.46 -5.82
C LYS A 78 43.34 8.48 -4.86
N LEU A 79 43.32 7.64 -3.82
CA LEU A 79 44.42 7.53 -2.87
C LEU A 79 45.69 6.95 -3.52
N GLU A 80 45.56 5.97 -4.40
CA GLU A 80 46.69 5.41 -5.16
C GLU A 80 47.31 6.42 -6.14
N ALA A 81 46.48 7.27 -6.76
CA ALA A 81 46.95 8.31 -7.67
C ALA A 81 47.55 9.54 -6.96
N ASP A 82 47.45 9.61 -5.62
CA ASP A 82 47.89 10.76 -4.84
C ASP A 82 49.41 10.82 -4.69
N LYS A 83 50.04 11.69 -5.49
CA LYS A 83 51.49 11.93 -5.48
C LYS A 83 52.01 12.55 -4.17
N SER A 84 51.13 13.02 -3.28
CA SER A 84 51.52 13.58 -1.99
C SER A 84 51.84 12.52 -0.92
N VAL A 85 51.56 11.23 -1.20
CA VAL A 85 51.87 10.12 -0.30
C VAL A 85 53.38 9.82 -0.38
N ARG A 86 54.09 10.09 0.72
CA ARG A 86 55.57 10.06 0.74
C ARG A 86 56.17 8.76 1.29
N SER A 87 55.37 7.92 1.96
CA SER A 87 55.86 6.67 2.57
C SER A 87 54.76 5.62 2.75
N LYS A 88 55.16 4.37 2.96
CA LYS A 88 54.26 3.25 3.28
C LYS A 88 53.44 3.52 4.56
N ALA A 89 54.05 4.10 5.59
CA ALA A 89 53.37 4.42 6.85
C ALA A 89 52.30 5.51 6.68
N ASP A 90 52.56 6.52 5.84
CA ASP A 90 51.57 7.56 5.48
C ASP A 90 50.41 6.95 4.67
N LEU A 91 50.71 6.09 3.69
CA LEU A 91 49.70 5.37 2.92
C LEU A 91 48.78 4.54 3.83
N GLU A 92 49.35 3.73 4.73
CA GLU A 92 48.57 2.91 5.66
C GLU A 92 47.71 3.77 6.61
N ARG A 93 48.22 4.92 7.06
CA ARG A 93 47.44 5.87 7.85
C ARG A 93 46.24 6.41 7.06
N ARG A 94 46.46 6.88 5.83
CA ARG A 94 45.39 7.42 4.98
C ARG A 94 44.36 6.36 4.60
N VAL A 95 44.78 5.12 4.35
CA VAL A 95 43.85 3.99 4.12
C VAL A 95 42.94 3.77 5.34
N ARG A 96 43.48 3.81 6.56
CA ARG A 96 42.67 3.65 7.79
C ARG A 96 41.67 4.79 7.95
N GLU A 97 42.12 6.03 7.73
CA GLU A 97 41.27 7.21 7.81
C GLU A 97 40.16 7.18 6.77
N LEU A 98 40.48 6.85 5.52
CA LEU A 98 39.51 6.69 4.44
C LEU A 98 38.45 5.63 4.78
N LYS A 99 38.87 4.46 5.27
CA LYS A 99 37.96 3.39 5.68
C LYS A 99 37.03 3.83 6.81
N SER A 100 37.56 4.54 7.80
CA SER A 100 36.77 5.09 8.91
C SER A 100 35.72 6.08 8.42
N ASN A 101 36.13 7.03 7.58
CA ASN A 101 35.26 8.06 7.01
C ASN A 101 34.16 7.44 6.15
N ASN A 102 34.50 6.50 5.27
CA ASN A 102 33.54 5.82 4.42
C ASN A 102 32.55 4.99 5.25
N THR A 103 33.03 4.28 6.29
CA THR A 103 32.15 3.53 7.21
C THR A 103 31.12 4.43 7.87
N LYS A 104 31.56 5.58 8.40
CA LYS A 104 30.65 6.56 9.04
C LYS A 104 29.62 7.09 8.04
N LYS A 105 30.06 7.53 6.86
CA LYS A 105 29.19 8.05 5.80
C LYS A 105 28.14 7.01 5.38
N PHE A 106 28.55 5.77 5.14
CA PHE A 106 27.64 4.71 4.71
C PHE A 106 26.62 4.32 5.77
N LEU A 107 26.99 4.36 7.05
CA LEU A 107 26.05 4.16 8.15
C LEU A 107 24.99 5.27 8.19
N GLU A 108 25.39 6.52 8.03
CA GLU A 108 24.47 7.66 8.00
C GLU A 108 23.51 7.59 6.80
N GLU A 109 24.01 7.24 5.61
CA GLU A 109 23.19 7.03 4.41
C GLU A 109 22.15 5.93 4.61
N ARG A 110 22.57 4.78 5.17
CA ARG A 110 21.66 3.66 5.47
C ARG A 110 20.61 4.05 6.50
N LYS A 111 21.01 4.80 7.54
CA LYS A 111 20.08 5.30 8.56
C LYS A 111 19.05 6.25 7.94
N ARG A 112 19.49 7.17 7.08
CA ARG A 112 18.61 8.09 6.36
C ARG A 112 17.64 7.35 5.45
N LEU A 113 18.11 6.36 4.70
CA LEU A 113 17.25 5.52 3.85
C LEU A 113 16.22 4.78 4.70
N GLY A 114 16.62 4.16 5.81
CA GLY A 114 15.71 3.47 6.72
C GLY A 114 14.60 4.38 7.27
N PHE A 115 14.93 5.59 7.71
CA PHE A 115 13.90 6.55 8.15
C PHE A 115 12.96 6.99 7.03
N LYS A 116 13.48 7.19 5.82
CA LYS A 116 12.65 7.50 4.65
C LYS A 116 11.66 6.36 4.39
N GLN A 117 12.16 5.13 4.33
CA GLN A 117 11.35 3.93 4.06
C GLN A 117 10.29 3.71 5.13
N GLN A 118 10.64 3.87 6.41
CA GLN A 118 9.68 3.78 7.52
C GLN A 118 8.57 4.82 7.39
N ARG A 119 8.92 6.08 7.10
CA ARG A 119 7.92 7.15 6.93
C ARG A 119 6.99 6.89 5.76
N GLU A 120 7.50 6.34 4.66
CA GLU A 120 6.67 5.95 3.52
C GLU A 120 5.68 4.82 3.87
N LEU A 121 6.12 3.81 4.63
CA LEU A 121 5.24 2.74 5.13
C LEU A 121 4.17 3.29 6.07
N ASP A 122 4.54 4.13 7.04
CA ASP A 122 3.60 4.74 7.98
C ASP A 122 2.52 5.55 7.25
N ASN A 123 2.91 6.30 6.22
CA ASN A 123 1.96 7.06 5.40
C ASN A 123 1.04 6.14 4.59
N LEU A 124 1.58 5.05 4.03
CA LEU A 124 0.79 4.08 3.27
C LEU A 124 -0.25 3.40 4.17
N THR A 125 0.16 2.90 5.34
CA THR A 125 -0.74 2.29 6.32
C THR A 125 -1.84 3.25 6.75
N LYS A 126 -1.49 4.50 7.08
CA LYS A 126 -2.50 5.53 7.42
C LYS A 126 -3.51 5.75 6.28
N SER A 127 -3.04 5.76 5.04
CA SER A 127 -3.93 5.88 3.88
C SER A 127 -4.84 4.65 3.73
N HIS A 128 -4.33 3.44 3.97
CA HIS A 128 -5.11 2.21 3.92
C HIS A 128 -6.20 2.20 5.00
N ASP A 129 -5.86 2.55 6.24
CA ASP A 129 -6.80 2.64 7.36
C ASP A 129 -7.92 3.65 7.09
N GLN A 130 -7.56 4.83 6.53
CA GLN A 130 -8.53 5.85 6.14
C GLN A 130 -9.48 5.35 5.04
N GLN A 131 -8.94 4.70 4.01
CA GLN A 131 -9.75 4.15 2.92
C GLN A 131 -10.70 3.04 3.40
N GLN A 132 -10.24 2.17 4.31
CA GLN A 132 -11.10 1.14 4.93
C GLN A 132 -12.22 1.77 5.76
N THR A 133 -11.90 2.80 6.55
CA THR A 133 -12.88 3.51 7.38
C THR A 133 -13.94 4.19 6.51
N ILE A 134 -13.52 4.89 5.45
CA ILE A 134 -14.42 5.55 4.51
C ILE A 134 -15.31 4.52 3.82
N LEU A 135 -14.73 3.45 3.27
CA LEU A 135 -15.50 2.41 2.59
C LEU A 135 -16.50 1.74 3.54
N GLY A 136 -16.10 1.45 4.78
CA GLY A 136 -16.99 0.92 5.81
C GLY A 136 -18.19 1.84 6.06
N SER A 137 -17.93 3.14 6.26
CA SER A 137 -18.98 4.13 6.45
C SER A 137 -19.94 4.23 5.26
N GLU A 138 -19.42 4.22 4.02
CA GLU A 138 -20.26 4.27 2.82
C GLU A 138 -21.09 2.99 2.64
N ILE A 139 -20.52 1.82 2.93
CA ILE A 139 -21.26 0.55 2.90
C ILE A 139 -22.37 0.57 3.95
N ASP A 140 -22.10 1.03 5.17
CA ASP A 140 -23.11 1.11 6.23
C ASP A 140 -24.27 2.01 5.81
N LYS A 141 -23.99 3.16 5.18
CA LYS A 141 -25.04 4.03 4.63
C LYS A 141 -25.90 3.29 3.59
N VAL A 142 -25.28 2.57 2.66
CA VAL A 142 -26.03 1.91 1.57
C VAL A 142 -26.81 0.69 2.07
N CYS A 143 -26.25 -0.07 3.02
CA CYS A 143 -26.86 -1.28 3.57
C CYS A 143 -27.95 -0.97 4.61
N ILE A 144 -27.79 0.07 5.43
CA ILE A 144 -28.75 0.42 6.50
C ILE A 144 -29.92 1.25 5.95
N PHE A 145 -29.68 2.19 5.03
CA PHE A 145 -30.75 3.07 4.53
C PHE A 145 -31.65 2.44 3.46
N LYS A 146 -31.32 1.27 2.92
CA LYS A 146 -32.21 0.51 2.02
C LYS A 146 -33.09 -0.53 2.73
N THR A 147 -33.14 -0.48 4.07
CA THR A 147 -33.94 -1.39 4.90
C THR A 147 -35.31 -0.83 5.32
N TYR A 148 -35.67 0.37 4.87
CA TYR A 148 -36.99 0.99 5.10
C TYR A 148 -37.73 1.19 3.78
#